data_AF-W1YMW5-F1
#
_entry.id   AF-W1YMW5-F1
#
_cell.length_a   1.000
_cell.length_b   1.000
_cell.length_c   1.000
_cell.angle_alpha   90.00
_cell.angle_beta   90.00
_cell.angle_gamma   90.00
#
_symmetry.space_group_name_H-M   'P 1'
#
loop_
_entity.id
_entity.type
_entity.pdbx_description
1 polymer ?
#
loop_
_entity_poly.entity_id
_entity_poly.type
_entity_poly.pdbx_seq_one_letter_code
_entity_poly.pdbx_strand_id
1 'polypeptide(L)' 'VYLATAPKSIAVYRALGRARKAAAATGSLMPPAHILNAPTSLMKELGYGEGYQYDPDTAEGFSGADYMPEGYPPRE' A
#
# COMPACT_ATOMS: atom_id res chain seq x y z
N VAL A 1 -22.17 20.47 -19.79
CA VAL A 1 -21.09 21.51 -19.80
C VAL A 1 -19.97 21.16 -18.82
N TYR A 2 -20.24 20.95 -17.52
CA TYR A 2 -19.22 20.72 -16.48
C TYR A 2 -18.09 19.74 -16.84
N LEU A 3 -18.39 18.47 -17.15
CA LEU A 3 -17.37 17.49 -17.50
C LEU A 3 -16.65 17.80 -18.81
N ALA A 4 -17.33 18.44 -19.77
CA ALA A 4 -16.74 18.82 -21.05
C ALA A 4 -15.69 19.93 -20.88
N THR A 5 -15.90 20.86 -19.94
CA THR A 5 -15.02 22.00 -19.67
C THR A 5 -14.01 21.76 -18.55
N ALA A 6 -14.16 20.69 -17.75
CA ALA A 6 -13.22 20.37 -16.67
C ALA A 6 -11.81 20.00 -17.19
N PRO A 7 -10.75 20.20 -16.40
CA PRO A 7 -9.44 19.61 -16.68
C PRO A 7 -9.53 18.10 -16.87
N LYS A 8 -8.88 17.56 -17.90
CA LYS A 8 -8.91 16.13 -18.22
C LYS A 8 -7.64 15.46 -17.73
N SER A 9 -7.79 14.34 -17.03
CA SER A 9 -6.66 13.50 -16.62
C SER A 9 -7.05 12.03 -16.73
N ILE A 10 -6.11 11.24 -17.24
CA ILE A 10 -6.19 9.77 -17.28
C ILE A 10 -5.13 9.13 -16.37
N ALA A 11 -4.49 9.91 -15.49
CA ALA A 11 -3.39 9.45 -14.65
C ALA A 11 -3.84 8.32 -13.71
N VAL A 12 -4.94 8.52 -12.97
CA VAL A 12 -5.51 7.50 -12.07
C VAL A 12 -5.97 6.27 -12.85
N TYR A 13 -6.60 6.46 -14.01
CA TYR A 13 -7.03 5.36 -14.88
C TYR A 13 -5.85 4.47 -15.29
N ARG A 14 -4.75 5.08 -15.77
CA ARG A 14 -3.53 4.37 -16.16
C ARG A 14 -2.83 3.74 -14.95
N ALA A 15 -2.76 4.43 -13.82
CA ALA A 15 -2.14 3.92 -12.59
C ALA A 15 -2.86 2.67 -12.08
N LEU A 16 -4.19 2.68 -12.05
CA LEU A 16 -5.00 1.51 -11.68
C LEU A 16 -4.78 0.36 -12.67
N GLY A 17 -4.70 0.65 -13.97
CA GLY A 17 -4.35 -0.35 -14.99
C GLY A 17 -3.00 -1.03 -14.71
N ARG A 18 -1.96 -0.26 -14.36
CA ARG A 18 -0.65 -0.80 -13.97
C ARG A 18 -0.72 -1.62 -12.68
N ALA A 19 -1.40 -1.13 -11.65
CA ALA A 19 -1.57 -1.85 -10.39
C ALA A 19 -2.26 -3.21 -10.59
N ARG A 20 -3.33 -3.25 -11.40
CA ARG A 20 -4.04 -4.50 -11.75
C ARG A 20 -3.14 -5.47 -12.50
N LYS A 21 -2.35 -4.99 -13.47
CA LYS A 21 -1.40 -5.81 -14.22
C LYS A 21 -0.32 -6.38 -13.28
N ALA A 22 0.22 -5.56 -12.38
CA ALA A 22 1.22 -5.99 -11.42
C ALA A 22 0.66 -7.08 -10.49
N ALA A 23 -0.52 -6.86 -9.89
CA ALA A 23 -1.17 -7.84 -9.03
C ALA A 23 -1.43 -9.18 -9.73
N ALA A 24 -1.85 -9.15 -11.00
CA ALA A 24 -2.03 -10.36 -11.80
C ALA A 24 -0.70 -11.10 -12.10
N ALA A 25 0.41 -10.37 -12.22
CA ALA A 25 1.72 -10.94 -12.53
C ALA A 25 2.47 -11.46 -11.29
N THR A 26 2.31 -10.81 -10.14
CA THR A 26 3.03 -11.15 -8.89
C THR A 26 2.30 -12.21 -8.05
N GLY A 27 1.04 -12.50 -8.35
CA GLY A 27 0.22 -13.39 -7.53
C GLY A 27 -0.07 -12.81 -6.14
N SER A 28 -0.21 -13.68 -5.14
CA SER A 28 -0.62 -13.33 -3.78
C SER A 28 0.57 -13.09 -2.85
N LEU A 29 1.39 -12.08 -3.15
CA LEU A 29 2.44 -11.64 -2.22
C LEU A 29 1.82 -11.19 -0.89
N MET A 30 2.47 -11.54 0.21
CA MET A 30 2.01 -11.16 1.55
C MET A 30 2.25 -9.67 1.80
N PRO A 31 1.29 -8.93 2.41
CA PRO A 31 1.56 -7.57 2.86
C PRO A 31 2.73 -7.54 3.86
N PRO A 32 3.44 -6.41 3.99
CA PRO A 32 4.46 -6.24 5.01
C PRO A 32 3.94 -6.55 6.41
N ALA A 33 4.73 -7.23 7.23
CA ALA A 33 4.31 -7.69 8.56
C ALA A 33 3.84 -6.54 9.47
N HIS A 34 4.47 -5.37 9.36
CA HIS A 34 4.13 -4.20 10.18
C HIS A 34 2.75 -3.59 9.89
N ILE A 35 2.08 -3.96 8.80
CA ILE A 35 0.69 -3.53 8.52
C ILE A 35 -0.34 -4.66 8.65
N LEU A 36 0.10 -5.85 9.04
CA LEU A 36 -0.82 -6.95 9.33
C LEU A 36 -1.49 -6.74 10.68
N ASN A 37 -2.73 -7.23 10.80
CA ASN A 37 -3.35 -7.37 12.10
C ASN A 37 -2.62 -8.46 12.91
N ALA A 38 -2.65 -8.34 14.24
CA ALA A 38 -2.10 -9.35 15.15
C ALA A 38 -3.10 -9.72 16.26
N PRO A 39 -4.27 -10.29 15.90
CA PRO A 39 -5.34 -10.57 16.86
C PRO A 39 -5.01 -11.74 17.81
N THR A 40 -4.14 -12.67 17.42
CA THR A 40 -3.78 -13.83 18.25
C THR A 40 -2.41 -13.64 18.90
N SER A 41 -2.16 -14.33 20.02
CA SER A 41 -0.85 -14.30 20.69
C SER A 41 0.26 -14.78 19.78
N LEU A 42 0.03 -15.86 19.02
CA LEU A 42 1.00 -16.39 18.06
C LEU A 42 1.35 -15.35 16.98
N MET A 43 0.38 -14.60 16.46
CA MET A 43 0.66 -13.57 15.45
C MET A 43 1.53 -12.43 16.00
N LYS A 44 1.33 -12.04 17.27
CA LYS A 44 2.20 -11.06 17.94
C LYS A 44 3.60 -11.60 18.16
N GLU A 45 3.73 -12.85 18.60
CA GLU A 45 5.02 -13.52 18.78
C GLU A 45 5.80 -13.66 17.46
N LEU A 46 5.10 -13.77 16.33
CA LEU A 46 5.68 -13.76 14.98
C LEU A 46 6.02 -12.35 14.47
N GLY A 47 5.81 -11.31 15.27
CA GLY A 47 6.14 -9.92 14.94
C GLY A 47 5.12 -9.20 14.05
N TYR A 48 3.89 -9.71 13.92
CA TYR A 48 2.88 -9.03 13.10
C TYR A 48 2.43 -7.74 13.79
N GLY A 49 2.32 -6.67 13.01
CA GLY A 49 2.00 -5.33 13.50
C GLY A 49 3.13 -4.65 14.28
N GLU A 50 4.27 -5.31 14.49
CA GLU A 50 5.44 -4.66 15.10
C GLU A 50 6.00 -3.59 14.18
N GLY A 51 6.36 -2.43 14.74
CA GLY A 51 6.87 -1.31 13.97
C GLY A 51 5.81 -0.53 13.17
N TYR A 52 4.52 -0.85 13.33
CA TYR A 52 3.46 -0.03 12.77
C TYR A 52 3.55 1.41 13.30
N GLN A 53 3.55 2.37 12.40
CA GLN A 53 3.46 3.79 12.73
C GLN A 53 2.08 4.30 12.30
N TYR A 54 1.34 4.87 13.24
CA TYR A 54 0.09 5.54 12.92
C TYR A 54 0.41 6.95 12.43
N ASP A 55 0.25 7.19 11.12
CA ASP A 55 0.63 8.45 10.47
C ASP A 55 0.15 9.70 11.24
N PRO A 56 -1.11 9.79 11.73
CA PRO A 56 -1.56 10.96 12.48
C PRO A 56 -0.82 11.26 13.79
N ASP A 57 -0.14 10.27 14.38
CA ASP A 57 0.64 10.46 15.61
C ASP A 57 2.09 10.91 15.33
N THR A 58 2.53 10.87 14.08
CA THR A 58 3.85 11.38 13.68
C THR A 58 3.84 12.91 13.59
N ALA A 59 4.99 13.55 13.81
CA ALA A 59 5.08 15.01 13.83
C ALA A 59 4.65 15.66 12.51
N GLU A 60 4.91 14.98 11.40
CA GLU A 60 4.61 15.42 10.03
C GLU A 60 3.27 14.89 9.50
N GLY A 61 2.59 14.01 10.24
CA GLY A 61 1.42 13.29 9.73
C GLY A 61 1.77 12.24 8.65
N PHE A 62 3.03 11.81 8.58
CA PHE A 62 3.56 10.87 7.59
C PHE A 62 4.76 10.09 8.15
N SER A 63 4.59 8.77 8.32
CA SER A 63 5.61 7.87 8.86
C SER A 63 6.70 7.48 7.87
N GLY A 64 6.46 7.62 6.57
CA GLY A 64 7.37 7.11 5.54
C GLY A 64 7.46 5.58 5.48
N ALA A 65 6.53 4.85 6.10
CA ALA A 65 6.50 3.39 6.06
C ALA A 65 6.35 2.84 4.63
N ASP A 66 6.94 1.68 4.35
CA ASP A 66 6.81 1.00 3.06
C ASP A 66 5.65 -0.01 3.08
N TYR A 67 4.63 0.25 2.28
CA TYR A 67 3.42 -0.57 2.21
C TYR A 67 3.46 -1.64 1.10
N MET A 68 4.55 -1.72 0.33
CA MET A 68 4.65 -2.70 -0.75
C MET A 68 5.07 -4.08 -0.21
N PRO A 69 4.47 -5.17 -0.70
CA PRO A 69 4.89 -6.53 -0.38
C PRO A 69 6.38 -6.78 -0.64
N GLU A 70 7.00 -7.61 0.19
CA GLU A 70 8.30 -8.17 -0.15
C GLU A 70 8.23 -8.96 -1.46
N GLY A 71 9.19 -8.72 -2.36
CA GLY A 71 9.19 -9.31 -3.71
C GLY A 71 8.36 -8.55 -4.74
N TYR A 72 7.72 -7.42 -4.39
CA TYR A 72 7.15 -6.52 -5.38
C TYR A 72 8.28 -5.85 -6.20
N PRO A 73 8.21 -5.84 -7.54
CA PRO A 73 9.28 -5.26 -8.35
C PRO A 73 9.48 -3.77 -8.02
N PRO A 74 10.73 -3.27 -8.07
CA PRO A 74 11.03 -1.86 -7.85
C PRO A 74 10.18 -0.96 -8.74
N ARG A 75 9.77 0.19 -8.21
CA ARG A 75 9.04 1.21 -8.99
C ARG A 75 10.02 1.84 -9.99
N GLU A 76 9.74 1.70 -11.28
CA GLU A 76 10.38 2.48 -12.37
C GLU A 76 9.90 3.93 -12.40
#